data_AF-A0A2C9A916-F1
#
_entry.id   AF-A0A2C9A916-F1
#
_cell.length_a   1.000
_cell.length_b   1.000
_cell.length_c   1.000
_cell.angle_alpha   90.00
_cell.angle_beta   90.00
_cell.angle_gamma   90.00
#
_symmetry.space_group_name_H-M   'P 1'
#
loop_
_entity.id
_entity.type
_entity.pdbx_description
1 polymer ?
#
loop_
_entity_poly.entity_id
_entity_poly.type
_entity_poly.pdbx_seq_one_letter_code
_entity_poly.pdbx_strand_id
1 'polypeptide(L)' 'MAYVLLILATLIGLAICAYFLRKNILVIREKNKNEPKAYKRGLNYVLTGLWYGYLAVFFIGLTVNNIGNW' A
#
# COMPACT_ATOMS: atom_id res chain seq x y z
N MET A 1 22.70 12.89 -8.99
CA MET A 1 22.86 11.49 -8.53
C MET A 1 22.01 11.10 -7.33
N ALA A 2 21.90 11.93 -6.28
CA ALA A 2 21.04 11.63 -5.13
C ALA A 2 19.56 11.39 -5.52
N TYR A 3 19.01 12.21 -6.41
CA TYR A 3 17.61 12.10 -6.86
C TYR A 3 17.30 10.80 -7.62
N VAL A 4 18.25 10.26 -8.39
CA VAL A 4 18.09 8.96 -9.08
C VAL A 4 17.91 7.84 -8.05
N LEU A 5 18.72 7.83 -6.99
CA LEU A 5 18.59 6.85 -5.90
C LEU A 5 17.26 7.00 -5.15
N LEU A 6 16.82 8.24 -4.93
CA LEU A 6 15.53 8.52 -4.30
C LEU A 6 14.35 8.06 -5.16
N ILE A 7 14.40 8.25 -6.48
CA ILE A 7 13.39 7.74 -7.42
C ILE A 7 13.35 6.21 -7.33
N LEU A 8 14.50 5.53 -7.43
CA LEU A 8 14.56 4.08 -7.29
C LEU A 8 14.02 3.59 -5.95
N ALA A 9 14.35 4.27 -4.85
CA ALA A 9 13.82 3.95 -3.53
C ALA A 9 12.29 4.08 -3.47
N THR A 10 11.71 5.12 -4.07
CA THR A 10 10.24 5.29 -4.12
C THR A 10 9.55 4.23 -4.97
N LEU A 11 10.16 3.81 -6.09
CA LEU A 11 9.63 2.73 -6.92
C LEU A 11 9.67 1.38 -6.20
N ILE A 12 10.77 1.09 -5.48
CA ILE A 12 10.88 -0.10 -4.64
C ILE A 12 9.83 -0.05 -3.52
N GLY A 13 9.63 1.11 -2.88
CA GLY A 13 8.59 1.30 -1.87
C GLY A 13 7.18 1.00 -2.38
N LEU A 14 6.85 1.45 -3.60
CA LEU A 14 5.60 1.13 -4.30
C LEU A 14 5.44 -0.36 -4.55
N ALA A 15 6.49 -1.03 -5.06
CA ALA A 15 6.47 -2.47 -5.31
C ALA A 15 6.26 -3.28 -4.02
N ILE A 16 6.94 -2.89 -2.93
CA ILE A 16 6.77 -3.48 -1.61
C ILE A 16 5.33 -3.29 -1.10
N CYS A 17 4.75 -2.10 -1.25
CA CYS A 17 3.37 -1.84 -0.87
C CYS A 17 2.38 -2.76 -1.61
N ALA A 18 2.55 -2.92 -2.93
CA ALA A 18 1.70 -3.81 -3.72
C ALA A 18 1.84 -5.28 -3.28
N TYR A 19 3.06 -5.73 -2.99
CA TYR A 19 3.32 -7.08 -2.48
C TYR A 19 2.62 -7.33 -1.13
N PHE A 20 2.77 -6.41 -0.18
CA PHE A 20 2.15 -6.54 1.15
C PHE A 20 0.64 -6.34 1.14
N LEU A 21 0.10 -5.51 0.24
CA LEU A 21 -1.34 -5.39 0.02
C LEU A 21 -1.93 -6.74 -0.36
N ARG A 22 -1.34 -7.41 -1.37
CA ARG A 22 -1.78 -8.73 -1.80
C ARG A 22 -1.71 -9.74 -0.65
N LYS A 23 -0.61 -9.75 0.10
CA LYS A 23 -0.44 -10.65 1.25
C LYS A 23 -1.51 -10.40 2.32
N ASN A 24 -1.79 -9.15 2.64
CA ASN A 24 -2.80 -8.80 3.64
C ASN A 24 -4.23 -9.11 3.19
N ILE A 25 -4.57 -8.92 1.91
CA ILE A 25 -5.88 -9.31 1.37
C ILE A 25 -6.12 -10.81 1.55
N LEU A 26 -5.10 -11.65 1.30
CA LEU A 26 -5.19 -13.11 1.51
C LEU A 26 -5.41 -13.45 2.98
N VAL A 27 -4.65 -12.85 3.88
CA VAL A 27 -4.80 -13.03 5.34
C VAL A 27 -6.19 -12.58 5.81
N ILE A 28 -6.69 -11.45 5.33
CA ILE A 28 -8.04 -10.96 5.67
C ILE A 28 -9.10 -11.93 5.15
N ARG A 29 -8.93 -12.46 3.94
CA ARG A 29 -9.85 -13.45 3.37
C ARG A 29 -9.93 -14.69 4.25
N GLU A 30 -8.81 -15.17 4.77
CA GLU A 30 -8.78 -16.30 5.70
C GLU A 30 -9.43 -15.95 7.05
N LYS A 31 -9.08 -14.80 7.65
CA LYS A 31 -9.68 -14.33 8.91
C LYS A 31 -11.20 -14.15 8.78
N ASN A 32 -11.67 -13.63 7.65
CA ASN A 32 -13.08 -13.34 7.42
C ASN A 32 -13.93 -14.60 7.25
N LYS A 33 -13.36 -15.77 6.94
CA LYS A 33 -14.11 -17.04 6.91
C LYS A 33 -14.67 -17.40 8.30
N ASN A 34 -13.94 -17.02 9.36
CA ASN A 34 -14.27 -17.35 10.74
C ASN A 34 -14.93 -16.18 11.49
N GLU A 35 -15.13 -15.02 10.85
CA GLU A 35 -15.70 -13.83 11.50
C GLU A 35 -17.22 -13.79 11.30
N PRO A 36 -18.02 -14.02 12.37
CA PRO A 36 -19.48 -14.04 12.26
C PRO A 36 -20.07 -12.66 11.93
N LYS A 37 -19.40 -11.57 12.31
CA LYS A 37 -19.94 -10.21 12.19
C LYS A 37 -19.71 -9.64 10.78
N ALA A 38 -20.80 -9.38 10.06
CA ALA A 38 -20.75 -8.82 8.70
C ALA A 38 -20.01 -7.47 8.62
N TYR A 39 -20.24 -6.58 9.59
CA TYR A 39 -19.57 -5.27 9.61
C TYR A 39 -18.06 -5.39 9.77
N LYS A 40 -17.56 -6.32 10.62
CA LYS A 40 -16.13 -6.55 10.80
C LYS A 40 -15.46 -7.07 9.53
N ARG A 41 -16.14 -7.98 8.80
CA ARG A 41 -15.66 -8.52 7.53
C ARG A 41 -15.42 -7.42 6.49
N GLY A 42 -16.38 -6.50 6.36
CA GLY A 42 -16.27 -5.35 5.47
C GLY A 42 -15.21 -4.34 5.91
N LEU A 43 -15.19 -4.00 7.20
CA LEU A 43 -14.28 -3.00 7.76
C LEU A 43 -12.81 -3.38 7.58
N ASN A 44 -12.46 -4.67 7.67
CA ASN A 44 -11.11 -5.15 7.42
C ASN A 44 -10.59 -4.81 6.02
N TYR A 45 -11.44 -4.95 4.99
CA TYR A 45 -11.07 -4.58 3.62
C TYR A 45 -11.00 -3.05 3.45
N VAL A 46 -11.95 -2.31 4.02
CA VAL A 46 -11.99 -0.85 3.93
C VAL A 46 -10.74 -0.22 4.56
N LEU A 47 -10.40 -0.62 5.79
CA LEU A 47 -9.22 -0.11 6.49
C LEU A 47 -7.92 -0.46 5.75
N THR A 48 -7.85 -1.67 5.19
CA THR A 48 -6.70 -2.09 4.37
C THR A 48 -6.61 -1.25 3.10
N GLY A 49 -7.73 -1.03 2.42
CA GLY A 49 -7.80 -0.16 1.24
C GLY A 49 -7.35 1.28 1.55
N LEU A 50 -7.81 1.85 2.66
CA LEU A 50 -7.40 3.19 3.11
C LEU A 50 -5.90 3.26 3.41
N TRP A 51 -5.36 2.27 4.12
CA TRP A 51 -3.94 2.23 4.46
C TRP A 51 -3.05 2.15 3.23
N TYR A 52 -3.31 1.19 2.33
CA TYR A 52 -2.51 1.01 1.13
C TYR A 52 -2.77 2.09 0.08
N GLY A 53 -3.96 2.68 0.05
CA GLY A 53 -4.28 3.87 -0.76
C GLY A 53 -3.46 5.08 -0.32
N TYR A 54 -3.38 5.34 0.99
CA TYR A 54 -2.51 6.38 1.54
C TYR A 54 -1.04 6.14 1.16
N LEU A 55 -0.53 4.91 1.34
CA LEU A 55 0.83 4.56 0.97
C LEU A 55 1.11 4.78 -0.53
N ALA A 56 0.18 4.39 -1.40
CA ALA A 56 0.32 4.61 -2.84
C ALA A 56 0.43 6.10 -3.18
N VAL A 57 -0.46 6.94 -2.63
CA VAL A 57 -0.43 8.40 -2.83
C VAL A 57 0.87 8.99 -2.28
N PHE A 58 1.32 8.55 -1.11
CA PHE A 58 2.56 8.99 -0.50
C PHE A 58 3.78 8.70 -1.40
N PHE A 59 3.92 7.46 -1.86
CA PHE A 59 5.05 7.09 -2.71
C PHE A 59 4.98 7.75 -4.09
N ILE A 60 3.80 7.88 -4.69
CA ILE A 60 3.62 8.63 -5.95
C ILE A 60 4.04 10.10 -5.75
N GLY A 61 3.61 10.73 -4.67
CA GLY A 61 3.99 12.10 -4.33
C GLY A 61 5.50 12.27 -4.17
N LEU A 62 6.17 11.33 -3.49
CA LEU A 62 7.62 11.31 -3.39
C LEU A 62 8.30 11.10 -4.75
N THR A 63 7.79 10.19 -5.58
CA THR A 63 8.34 9.97 -6.93
C THR A 63 8.23 11.24 -7.77
N VAL A 64 7.08 11.90 -7.79
CA VAL A 64 6.87 13.16 -8.53
C VAL A 64 7.78 14.27 -7.99
N ASN A 65 7.90 14.43 -6.67
CA ASN A 65 8.78 15.42 -6.05
C ASN A 65 10.26 15.18 -6.39
N ASN A 66 10.71 13.93 -6.35
CA ASN A 66 12.09 13.57 -6.67
C ASN A 66 12.40 13.74 -8.15
N ILE A 67 11.44 13.48 -9.06
CA ILE A 67 11.59 13.73 -10.50
C ILE A 67 11.64 15.24 -10.79
N GLY A 68 10.76 16.04 -10.18
CA GLY A 68 10.71 17.49 -10.42
C GLY A 68 11.93 18.26 -9.90
N ASN A 69 12.70 17.66 -8.98
CA ASN A 69 13.93 18.22 -8.43
C ASN A 69 15.21 17.58 -9.00
N TRP A 70 15.10 16.65 -9.95
CA TRP A 70 16.24 15.96 -10.58
C TRP A 70 16.83 16.79 -11.73
#